data_AF-A0A9D7N8D7-F1
#
_entry.id   AF-A0A9D7N8D7-F1
#
_cell.length_a   1.000
_cell.length_b   1.000
_cell.length_c   1.000
_cell.angle_alpha   90.00
_cell.angle_beta   90.00
_cell.angle_gamma   90.00
#
_symmetry.space_group_name_H-M   'P 1'
#
loop_
_entity.id
_entity.type
_entity.pdbx_description
1 polymer ?
#
loop_
_entity_poly.entity_id
_entity_poly.type
_entity_poly.pdbx_seq_one_letter_code
_entity_poly.pdbx_strand_id
1 'polypeptide(L)' 'MRCHHSWGVAGSQELEESTFDVDGRRLIVRAETYMGLTIEGDEDLVAEIRARVAGLDPRE' A
#
# COMPACT_ATOMS: atom_id res chain seq x y z
N MET A 1 7.18 23.37 0.63
CA MET A 1 6.93 23.10 -0.81
C MET A 1 7.63 21.78 -1.14
N ARG A 2 6.88 20.68 -1.21
CA ARG A 2 7.44 19.38 -1.63
C ARG A 2 6.97 19.14 -3.07
N CYS A 3 7.89 19.14 -4.02
CA CYS A 3 7.62 18.69 -5.38
C CYS A 3 7.78 17.17 -5.41
N HIS A 4 6.68 16.44 -5.67
CA HIS A 4 6.74 15.05 -6.11
C HIS A 4 6.91 15.06 -7.63
N HIS A 5 8.04 14.59 -8.13
CA HIS A 5 8.23 14.33 -9.56
C HIS A 5 8.36 12.81 -9.73
N SER A 6 7.45 12.20 -10.48
CA SER A 6 7.57 10.82 -10.95
C SER A 6 7.70 10.82 -12.47
N TRP A 7 8.70 10.10 -12.96
CA TRP A 7 8.98 9.86 -14.37
C TRP A 7 9.10 8.35 -14.59
N GLY A 8 8.54 7.84 -15.70
CA GLY A 8 8.62 6.44 -16.09
C GLY A 8 8.72 6.28 -17.61
N VAL A 9 9.62 5.40 -18.06
CA VAL A 9 9.72 4.94 -19.45
C VAL A 9 8.78 3.76 -19.61
N ALA A 10 7.98 3.77 -20.67
CA ALA A 10 7.04 2.72 -21.03
C ALA A 10 7.67 1.32 -20.97
N GLY A 11 7.48 0.66 -19.83
CA GLY A 11 7.57 -0.77 -19.63
C GLY A 11 6.20 -1.25 -19.18
N SER A 12 5.83 -2.48 -19.51
CA SER A 12 4.53 -3.11 -19.21
C SER A 12 4.26 -3.36 -17.71
N GLN A 13 4.81 -2.51 -16.85
CA GLN A 13 4.62 -2.50 -15.41
C GLN A 13 3.49 -1.52 -15.11
N GLU A 14 2.30 -2.06 -14.86
CA GLU A 14 1.18 -1.26 -14.42
C GLU A 14 1.37 -1.02 -12.92
N LEU A 15 1.62 0.25 -12.55
CA LEU A 15 1.61 0.68 -11.16
C LEU A 15 0.19 1.12 -10.83
N GLU A 16 -0.53 0.29 -10.07
CA GLU A 16 -1.85 0.64 -9.57
C GLU A 16 -1.72 1.21 -8.16
N GLU A 17 -2.07 2.48 -7.99
CA GLU A 17 -2.15 3.14 -6.68
C GLU A 17 -3.62 3.35 -6.31
N SER A 18 -4.02 2.79 -5.17
CA SER A 18 -5.35 2.99 -4.58
C SER A 18 -5.21 3.66 -3.22
N THR A 19 -5.98 4.72 -3.00
CA THR A 19 -6.06 5.39 -1.69
C THR A 19 -7.38 5.07 -1.01
N PHE A 20 -7.31 4.61 0.23
CA PHE A 20 -8.45 4.30 1.07
C PHE A 20 -8.49 5.23 2.28
N ASP A 21 -9.70 5.51 2.76
CA ASP A 21 -9.95 6.06 4.08
C ASP A 21 -10.46 4.93 4.98
N VAL A 22 -9.74 4.66 6.06
CA VAL A 22 -10.07 3.63 7.04
C VAL A 22 -10.14 4.28 8.41
N ASP A 23 -11.35 4.49 8.91
CA ASP A 23 -11.58 5.15 10.20
C ASP A 23 -10.94 6.56 10.27
N GLY A 24 -11.01 7.32 9.17
CA GLY A 24 -10.37 8.65 9.06
C GLY A 24 -8.84 8.60 8.89
N ARG A 25 -8.24 7.41 8.81
CA ARG A 25 -6.81 7.22 8.53
C ARG A 25 -6.61 6.91 7.06
N ARG A 26 -5.70 7.64 6.43
CA ARG A 26 -5.35 7.43 5.02
C ARG A 26 -4.45 6.20 4.89
N LEU A 27 -4.83 5.31 3.98
CA LEU A 27 -4.05 4.16 3.56
C LEU A 27 -3.79 4.26 2.06
N ILE A 28 -2.55 4.05 1.64
CA ILE A 28 -2.16 4.00 0.24
C ILE A 28 -1.67 2.58 -0.05
N VAL A 29 -2.25 1.96 -1.06
CA VAL A 29 -1.88 0.63 -1.52
C VAL A 29 -1.33 0.77 -2.93
N ARG A 30 -0.13 0.28 -3.15
CA ARG A 30 0.52 0.26 -4.46
C ARG A 30 0.78 -1.18 -4.85
N ALA A 31 0.22 -1.60 -5.97
CA ALA A 31 0.54 -2.86 -6.61
C ALA A 31 1.42 -2.58 -7.82
N GLU A 32 2.58 -3.24 -7.87
CA GLU A 32 3.44 -3.22 -9.04
C GLU A 32 3.53 -4.64 -9.58
N THR A 33 3.17 -4.81 -10.85
CA THR A 33 3.14 -6.12 -11.52
C THR A 33 4.48 -6.84 -11.32
N TYR A 34 4.46 -8.11 -10.92
CA TYR A 34 5.66 -8.93 -10.63
C TYR A 34 6.57 -8.49 -9.47
N MET A 35 6.35 -7.33 -8.84
CA MET A 35 7.18 -6.80 -7.75
C MET A 35 6.50 -6.88 -6.39
N GLY A 36 5.16 -6.87 -6.36
CA GLY A 36 4.36 -7.17 -5.18
C GLY A 36 3.48 -6.00 -4.73
N LEU A 37 3.13 -6.00 -3.44
CA LEU A 37 2.23 -5.05 -2.81
C LEU A 37 3.00 -4.20 -1.79
N THR A 38 2.87 -2.88 -1.91
CA THR A 38 3.32 -1.91 -0.91
C THR A 38 2.12 -1.29 -0.22
N ILE A 39 2.12 -1.26 1.11
CA ILE A 39 1.09 -0.63 1.92
C ILE A 39 1.74 0.48 2.74
N GLU A 40 1.22 1.69 2.62
CA GLU A 40 1.73 2.89 3.27
C GLU A 40 0.59 3.61 4.02
N GLY A 41 0.84 4.03 5.25
CA GLY A 41 -0.18 4.64 6.09
C GLY A 41 0.31 4.81 7.53
N ASP A 42 -0.64 5.04 8.42
CA ASP A 42 -0.43 5.04 9.87
C ASP A 42 0.21 3.72 10.35
N GLU A 43 1.19 3.80 11.26
CA GLU A 43 2.01 2.65 11.66
C GLU A 43 1.16 1.53 12.28
N ASP A 44 0.25 1.88 13.20
CA ASP A 44 -0.66 0.94 13.84
C ASP A 44 -1.58 0.26 12.81
N LEU A 45 -2.12 1.04 11.87
CA LEU A 45 -2.97 0.52 10.78
C LEU A 45 -2.20 -0.45 9.88
N VAL A 46 -0.96 -0.12 9.50
CA VAL A 46 -0.11 -0.98 8.67
C VAL A 46 0.25 -2.27 9.42
N ALA A 47 0.55 -2.20 10.72
CA ALA A 47 0.83 -3.37 11.54
C ALA A 47 -0.38 -4.32 11.65
N GLU A 48 -1.58 -3.75 11.83
CA GLU A 48 -2.85 -4.49 11.85
C GLU A 48 -3.14 -5.21 10.53
N ILE A 49 -2.89 -4.54 9.40
CA ILE A 49 -3.07 -5.14 8.07
C ILE A 49 -2.05 -6.25 7.85
N ARG A 50 -0.79 -6.02 8.22
CA ARG A 50 0.28 -7.03 8.12
C ARG A 50 -0.07 -8.30 8.88
N ALA A 51 -0.57 -8.19 10.11
CA ALA A 51 -0.95 -9.35 10.92
C ALA A 51 -2.06 -10.17 10.23
N ARG A 52 -3.10 -9.51 9.71
CA ARG A 52 -4.23 -10.16 9.02
C ARG A 52 -3.82 -10.82 7.71
N VAL A 53 -3.00 -10.14 6.91
CA VAL A 53 -2.53 -10.67 5.60
C VAL A 53 -1.56 -11.84 5.77
N ALA A 54 -0.74 -11.82 6.82
CA ALA A 54 0.22 -12.91 7.10
C ALA A 54 -0.44 -14.18 7.67
N GLY A 55 -1.77 -14.21 7.84
CA GLY A 55 -2.46 -15.31 8.52
C GLY A 55 -2.15 -15.39 10.02
N LEU A 56 -1.63 -14.31 10.61
CA LEU A 56 -1.46 -14.16 12.06
C LEU A 56 -2.76 -13.59 12.65
N ASP A 57 -3.91 -14.13 12.25
CA ASP A 57 -5.17 -13.77 12.86
C ASP A 57 -5.22 -14.39 14.27
N PRO A 58 -5.27 -13.59 15.34
CA PRO A 58 -5.25 -14.13 16.70
C PRO A 58 -6.57 -14.82 17.09
N ARG A 59 -7.53 -14.98 16.17
CA ARG A 59 -8.81 -15.66 16.38
C ARG A 59 -8.89 -17.04 15.73
N GLU A 60 -7.83 -17.51 15.06
CA GLU A 60 -7.72 -18.88 14.51
C GLU A 60 -6.71 -19.76 15.28
#